data_AF-A0A2N2ZFR0-F1
#
_entry.id   AF-A0A2N2ZFR0-F1
#
_cell.length_a   1.000
_cell.length_b   1.000
_cell.length_c   1.000
_cell.angle_alpha   90.00
_cell.angle_beta   90.00
_cell.angle_gamma   90.00
#
_symmetry.space_group_name_H-M   'P 1'
#
loop_
_entity.id
_entity.type
_entity.pdbx_description
1 polymer ?
#
loop_
_entity_poly.entity_id
_entity_poly.type
_entity_poly.pdbx_seq_one_letter_code
_entity_poly.pdbx_strand_id
1 'polypeptide(L)'
;MKSKIRILIVLLGIIFSSVISEKEAYAQQGNISLQVFYDELSPYGQWIDHPNYGYIWLPDAGDDFVPYSSNGYWVLSTYGWTWVSEYVWGWAPFHYGRWDYDNRYGWFWMPDNEWGPAWVTWRRANGYFGWSPMRPGISVSLSFGRKYDRDRDHWIFVRDRDLQRRDLHRYQVRRNEHERIIRNSVVINRTHRDGQRRSTYVSGPDRSEVQRIIGQAVRFVSIRDNNRPGQSMSRDQIKMYRPKIRVSTDRDHRPVPKHVSRPENVRQHQLDNIQPQRQNNQQYKRSDPPQRTKTENEKRSEEHKERKK
;
A
#
# COMPACT_ATOMS: atom_id res chain seq x y z
N MET A 1 -68.33 14.73 -61.54
CA MET A 1 -67.60 13.87 -62.50
C MET A 1 -66.09 14.08 -62.31
N LYS A 2 -65.35 13.02 -61.97
CA LYS A 2 -63.87 12.88 -62.03
C LYS A 2 -63.08 13.75 -61.02
N SER A 3 -61.95 13.39 -60.40
CA SER A 3 -61.19 12.15 -60.22
C SER A 3 -59.92 12.49 -59.40
N LYS A 4 -59.67 11.76 -58.30
CA LYS A 4 -58.37 11.27 -57.76
C LYS A 4 -57.08 12.09 -57.98
N ILE A 5 -56.50 12.62 -56.89
CA ILE A 5 -55.03 12.80 -56.67
C ILE A 5 -54.75 12.47 -55.19
N ARG A 6 -54.51 11.21 -54.84
CA ARG A 6 -53.19 10.63 -54.49
C ARG A 6 -52.43 11.42 -53.42
N ILE A 7 -52.78 11.18 -52.15
CA ILE A 7 -51.94 11.49 -50.98
C ILE A 7 -50.90 10.36 -50.85
N LEU A 8 -49.69 10.60 -51.36
CA LEU A 8 -48.49 9.82 -51.03
C LEU A 8 -47.22 10.57 -51.47
N ILE A 9 -46.69 11.45 -50.62
CA ILE A 9 -45.26 11.84 -50.56
C ILE A 9 -45.00 12.16 -49.07
N VAL A 10 -44.48 11.19 -48.31
CA VAL A 10 -43.04 11.04 -47.99
C VAL A 10 -42.59 12.17 -47.04
N LEU A 11 -42.52 11.84 -45.73
CA LEU A 11 -41.23 11.64 -45.04
C LEU A 11 -40.39 12.91 -45.02
N LEU A 12 -40.58 13.75 -44.00
CA LEU A 12 -39.53 14.58 -43.37
C LEU A 12 -40.20 15.42 -42.28
N GLY A 13 -39.93 15.15 -41.00
CA GLY A 13 -40.56 15.98 -39.97
C GLY A 13 -40.44 15.52 -38.53
N ILE A 14 -39.22 15.24 -38.06
CA ILE A 14 -38.81 15.46 -36.66
C ILE A 14 -39.48 14.50 -35.64
N ILE A 15 -39.04 13.24 -35.64
CA ILE A 15 -38.98 12.47 -34.40
C ILE A 15 -37.70 12.92 -33.69
N PHE A 16 -37.85 13.79 -32.69
CA PHE A 16 -36.78 14.18 -31.78
C PHE A 16 -36.51 13.00 -30.83
N SER A 17 -35.96 11.91 -31.35
CA SER A 17 -35.36 10.87 -30.52
C SER A 17 -34.08 11.45 -29.96
N SER A 18 -34.14 11.92 -28.71
CA SER A 18 -32.97 12.12 -27.87
C SER A 18 -32.27 10.77 -27.72
N VAL A 19 -31.37 10.48 -28.66
CA VAL A 19 -30.33 9.47 -28.49
C VAL A 19 -29.48 9.99 -27.35
N ILE A 20 -29.76 9.50 -26.14
CA ILE A 20 -28.78 9.53 -25.07
C ILE A 20 -27.60 8.77 -25.66
N SER A 21 -26.56 9.52 -26.02
CA SER A 21 -25.28 8.95 -26.36
C SER A 21 -24.73 8.39 -25.05
N GLU A 22 -25.16 7.17 -24.71
CA GLU A 22 -24.32 6.28 -23.93
C GLU A 22 -23.03 6.19 -24.73
N LYS A 23 -22.06 7.03 -24.37
CA LYS A 23 -20.68 6.70 -24.66
C LYS A 23 -20.50 5.34 -24.00
N GLU A 24 -20.61 4.29 -24.80
CA GLU A 24 -19.92 3.05 -24.51
C GLU A 24 -18.49 3.49 -24.22
N ALA A 25 -18.17 3.62 -22.94
CA ALA A 25 -16.82 3.83 -22.49
C ALA A 25 -16.12 2.57 -22.95
N TYR A 26 -15.44 2.68 -24.10
CA TYR A 26 -14.68 1.64 -24.73
C TYR A 26 -13.96 0.85 -23.63
N ALA A 27 -14.43 -0.37 -23.38
CA ALA A 27 -13.66 -1.41 -22.76
C ALA A 27 -12.57 -1.81 -23.77
N GLN A 28 -11.67 -0.88 -24.09
CA GLN A 28 -10.37 -1.21 -24.59
C GLN A 28 -9.63 -1.82 -23.40
N GLN A 29 -9.65 -3.16 -23.31
CA GLN A 29 -8.47 -3.91 -22.86
C GLN A 29 -7.33 -3.71 -23.89
N GLY A 30 -7.10 -2.45 -24.27
CA GLY A 30 -6.15 -1.99 -25.27
C GLY A 30 -4.88 -1.58 -24.56
N ASN A 31 -3.80 -2.29 -24.86
CA ASN A 31 -2.41 -1.90 -24.66
C ASN A 31 -2.15 -0.83 -23.58
N ILE A 32 -2.36 -1.20 -22.31
CA ILE A 32 -2.03 -0.31 -21.19
C ILE A 32 -0.50 -0.29 -21.05
N SER A 33 0.09 0.90 -21.13
CA SER A 33 1.53 1.11 -20.98
C SER A 33 1.87 1.58 -19.57
N LEU A 34 3.17 1.76 -19.28
CA LEU A 34 3.61 2.38 -18.03
C LEU A 34 3.04 3.80 -17.81
N GLN A 35 2.50 4.46 -18.84
CA GLN A 35 1.89 5.79 -18.72
C GLN A 35 0.77 5.82 -17.68
N VAL A 36 0.04 4.72 -17.48
CA VAL A 36 -1.00 4.64 -16.46
C VAL A 36 -0.45 4.92 -15.06
N PHE A 37 0.78 4.48 -14.75
CA PHE A 37 1.38 4.75 -13.46
C PHE A 37 1.76 6.22 -13.32
N TYR A 38 2.35 6.81 -14.37
CA TYR A 38 2.71 8.22 -14.36
C TYR A 38 1.48 9.11 -14.13
N ASP A 39 0.41 8.86 -14.88
CA ASP A 39 -0.80 9.67 -14.81
C ASP A 39 -1.54 9.47 -13.47
N GLU A 40 -1.75 8.22 -13.03
CA GLU A 40 -2.55 7.91 -11.83
C GLU A 40 -1.82 8.21 -10.51
N LEU A 41 -0.49 8.22 -10.50
CA LEU A 41 0.30 8.50 -9.28
C LEU A 41 0.72 9.97 -9.14
N SER A 42 0.64 10.76 -10.22
CA SER A 42 1.00 12.20 -10.19
C SER A 42 0.29 13.00 -9.09
N PRO A 43 -0.99 12.77 -8.75
CA PRO A 43 -1.67 13.51 -7.68
C PRO A 43 -1.23 13.17 -6.26
N TYR A 44 -0.47 12.09 -6.06
CA TYR A 44 -0.20 11.51 -4.74
C TYR A 44 1.29 11.49 -4.37
N GLY A 45 2.12 12.16 -5.16
CA GLY A 45 3.57 12.14 -4.99
C GLY A 45 4.29 12.83 -6.14
N GLN A 46 5.60 12.67 -6.18
CA GLN A 46 6.47 13.35 -7.14
C GLN A 46 7.27 12.34 -7.96
N TRP A 47 7.32 12.57 -9.27
CA TRP A 47 8.23 11.86 -10.16
C TRP A 47 9.58 12.57 -10.21
N ILE A 48 10.67 11.82 -10.13
CA ILE A 48 12.05 12.31 -10.25
C ILE A 48 12.76 11.49 -11.32
N ASP A 49 13.57 12.14 -12.15
CA ASP A 49 14.52 11.45 -13.01
C ASP A 49 15.78 11.11 -12.22
N HIS A 50 15.92 9.83 -11.85
CA HIS A 50 17.01 9.32 -11.05
C HIS A 50 18.12 8.73 -11.93
N PRO A 51 19.40 9.12 -11.74
CA PRO A 51 20.48 8.76 -12.66
C PRO A 51 20.69 7.25 -12.82
N ASN A 52 20.42 6.47 -11.78
CA ASN A 52 20.61 5.01 -11.80
C ASN A 52 19.35 4.21 -12.16
N TYR A 53 18.17 4.81 -12.08
CA TYR A 53 16.89 4.09 -12.13
C TYR A 53 15.89 4.66 -13.15
N GLY A 54 16.18 5.80 -13.77
CA GLY A 54 15.21 6.55 -14.57
C GLY A 54 14.13 7.15 -13.68
N TYR A 55 12.89 7.17 -14.17
CA TYR A 55 11.78 7.78 -13.43
C TYR A 55 11.39 6.97 -12.19
N ILE A 56 11.63 7.55 -11.01
CA ILE A 56 11.18 7.04 -9.72
C ILE A 56 10.06 7.92 -9.17
N TRP A 57 9.18 7.34 -8.36
CA TRP A 57 8.10 8.05 -7.72
C TRP A 57 8.28 8.07 -6.20
N LEU A 58 8.14 9.24 -5.60
CA LEU A 58 8.17 9.46 -4.16
C LEU A 58 6.75 9.74 -3.68
N PRO A 59 6.19 8.95 -2.75
CA PRO A 59 4.85 9.19 -2.23
C PRO A 59 4.83 10.44 -1.33
N ASP A 60 3.75 11.21 -1.40
CA ASP A 60 3.41 12.17 -0.35
C ASP A 60 2.62 11.47 0.76
N ALA A 61 3.32 10.62 1.51
CA ALA A 61 2.72 9.73 2.53
C ALA A 61 3.28 9.96 3.95
N GLY A 62 4.03 11.04 4.16
CA GLY A 62 4.71 11.36 5.42
C GLY A 62 6.07 10.68 5.58
N ASP A 63 6.89 11.23 6.46
CA ASP A 63 8.28 10.77 6.69
C ASP A 63 8.37 9.41 7.39
N ASP A 64 7.30 9.00 8.06
CA ASP A 64 7.17 7.70 8.73
C ASP A 64 6.61 6.61 7.81
N PHE A 65 6.37 6.93 6.53
CA PHE A 65 5.97 5.95 5.53
C PHE A 65 7.02 4.85 5.39
N VAL A 66 6.57 3.61 5.44
CA VAL A 66 7.37 2.42 5.14
C VAL A 66 6.52 1.48 4.29
N PRO A 67 6.99 1.07 3.09
CA PRO A 67 6.22 0.19 2.23
C PRO A 67 6.04 -1.19 2.87
N TYR A 68 4.87 -1.80 2.64
CA TYR A 68 4.47 -3.07 3.27
C TYR A 68 4.44 -3.01 4.80
N SER A 69 4.21 -1.81 5.35
CA SER A 69 4.09 -1.55 6.79
C SER A 69 3.00 -0.53 7.05
N SER A 70 3.14 0.67 6.48
CA SER A 70 2.26 1.80 6.75
C SER A 70 0.94 1.66 6.01
N ASN A 71 -0.16 1.97 6.70
CA ASN A 71 -1.52 2.06 6.16
C ASN A 71 -1.91 0.86 5.27
N GLY A 72 -1.79 -0.35 5.82
CA GLY A 72 -2.15 -1.58 5.12
C GLY A 72 -1.91 -2.81 5.97
N TYR A 73 -2.29 -3.96 5.41
CA TYR A 73 -2.18 -5.23 6.11
C TYR A 73 -2.05 -6.44 5.20
N TRP A 74 -1.57 -7.55 5.75
CA TRP A 74 -1.45 -8.82 5.05
C TRP A 74 -2.74 -9.62 5.10
N VAL A 75 -3.16 -10.16 3.95
CA VAL A 75 -4.17 -11.21 3.88
C VAL A 75 -3.66 -12.39 3.06
N LEU A 76 -4.17 -13.58 3.34
CA LEU A 76 -3.89 -14.72 2.49
C LEU A 76 -4.88 -14.76 1.32
N SER A 77 -4.37 -14.82 0.09
CA SER A 77 -5.19 -14.90 -1.12
C SER A 77 -4.88 -16.12 -1.99
N THR A 78 -5.59 -16.24 -3.12
CA THR A 78 -5.30 -17.21 -4.19
C THR A 78 -3.88 -17.10 -4.74
N TYR A 79 -3.18 -16.00 -4.49
CA TYR A 79 -1.82 -15.74 -4.93
C TYR A 79 -0.80 -15.80 -3.77
N GLY A 80 -1.20 -16.22 -2.57
CA GLY A 80 -0.36 -16.18 -1.36
C GLY A 80 -0.58 -14.92 -0.53
N TRP A 81 0.36 -14.61 0.37
CA TRP A 81 0.27 -13.43 1.23
C TRP A 81 0.30 -12.15 0.39
N THR A 82 -0.81 -11.43 0.41
CA THR A 82 -1.08 -10.25 -0.41
C THR A 82 -1.17 -9.03 0.48
N TRP A 83 -0.44 -7.98 0.10
CA TRP A 83 -0.55 -6.70 0.78
C TRP A 83 -1.83 -5.99 0.38
N VAL A 84 -2.61 -5.55 1.36
CA VAL A 84 -3.79 -4.70 1.15
C VAL A 84 -3.46 -3.33 1.71
N SER A 85 -3.09 -2.42 0.83
CA SER A 85 -2.93 -1.01 1.17
C SER A 85 -4.28 -0.30 1.31
N GLU A 86 -4.34 0.65 2.24
CA GLU A 86 -5.45 1.58 2.44
C GLU A 86 -5.17 2.95 1.75
N TYR A 87 -4.01 3.11 1.11
CA TYR A 87 -3.77 4.24 0.22
C TYR A 87 -4.50 4.03 -1.11
N VAL A 88 -5.15 5.08 -1.61
CA VAL A 88 -5.92 5.03 -2.88
C VAL A 88 -5.06 4.66 -4.09
N TRP A 89 -3.78 5.05 -4.06
CA TRP A 89 -2.77 4.74 -5.08
C TRP A 89 -2.14 3.36 -4.90
N GLY A 90 -2.38 2.67 -3.78
CA GLY A 90 -1.66 1.46 -3.38
C GLY A 90 -1.81 0.25 -4.32
N TRP A 91 -2.84 0.26 -5.19
CA TRP A 91 -3.06 -0.77 -6.21
C TRP A 91 -1.85 -0.92 -7.15
N ALA A 92 -1.10 0.16 -7.39
CA ALA A 92 0.05 0.16 -8.28
C ALA A 92 1.35 -0.15 -7.51
N PRO A 93 1.87 0.73 -6.62
CA PRO A 93 3.23 0.57 -6.11
C PRO A 93 3.50 -0.66 -5.24
N PHE A 94 2.46 -1.25 -4.64
CA PHE A 94 2.61 -2.47 -3.84
C PHE A 94 2.53 -3.76 -4.67
N HIS A 95 2.19 -3.65 -5.95
CA HIS A 95 1.86 -4.81 -6.79
C HIS A 95 2.56 -4.83 -8.14
N TYR A 96 2.90 -3.67 -8.68
CA TYR A 96 3.73 -3.46 -9.86
C TYR A 96 4.98 -2.71 -9.39
N GLY A 97 6.17 -3.06 -9.84
CA GLY A 97 7.38 -2.33 -9.47
C GLY A 97 8.10 -2.82 -8.21
N ARG A 98 9.06 -2.01 -7.75
CA ARG A 98 9.94 -2.31 -6.60
C ARG A 98 10.11 -1.05 -5.76
N TRP A 99 10.19 -1.24 -4.44
CA TRP A 99 10.51 -0.18 -3.50
C TRP A 99 11.98 -0.26 -3.13
N ASP A 100 12.62 0.90 -2.96
CA ASP A 100 13.94 1.03 -2.36
C ASP A 100 14.03 2.36 -1.61
N TYR A 101 15.11 2.52 -0.85
CA TYR A 101 15.34 3.70 -0.03
C TYR A 101 16.60 4.40 -0.49
N ASP A 102 16.51 5.73 -0.62
CA ASP A 102 17.66 6.59 -0.87
C ASP A 102 17.82 7.57 0.30
N ASN A 103 19.06 7.82 0.75
CA ASN A 103 19.30 8.69 1.89
C ASN A 103 18.95 10.17 1.63
N ARG A 104 18.93 10.60 0.36
CA ARG A 104 18.55 11.95 -0.06
C ARG A 104 17.05 12.08 -0.28
N TYR A 105 16.40 11.04 -0.81
CA TYR A 105 14.99 11.10 -1.23
C TYR A 105 14.00 10.37 -0.31
N GLY A 106 14.47 9.52 0.59
CA GLY A 106 13.62 8.62 1.36
C GLY A 106 13.16 7.41 0.54
N TRP A 107 11.98 6.87 0.87
CA TRP A 107 11.39 5.77 0.12
C TRP A 107 10.95 6.21 -1.28
N PHE A 108 11.38 5.44 -2.28
CA PHE A 108 10.96 5.64 -3.65
C PHE A 108 10.51 4.32 -4.28
N TRP A 109 9.64 4.46 -5.28
CA TRP A 109 9.13 3.35 -6.06
C TRP A 109 9.62 3.44 -7.51
N MET A 110 10.08 2.31 -8.04
CA MET A 110 10.43 2.13 -9.44
C MET A 110 9.38 1.28 -10.15
N PRO A 111 8.75 1.78 -11.23
CA PRO A 111 7.76 1.04 -12.00
C PRO A 111 8.30 -0.26 -12.61
N ASP A 112 7.43 -1.26 -12.70
CA ASP A 112 7.64 -2.52 -13.43
C ASP A 112 6.29 -2.97 -14.00
N ASN A 113 6.28 -3.87 -14.98
CA ASN A 113 5.08 -4.30 -15.68
C ASN A 113 4.48 -5.60 -15.13
N GLU A 114 5.21 -6.31 -14.26
CA GLU A 114 4.74 -7.55 -13.65
C GLU A 114 3.92 -7.31 -12.38
N TRP A 115 2.75 -7.95 -12.32
CA TRP A 115 1.92 -7.96 -11.12
C TRP A 115 2.34 -9.09 -10.16
N GLY A 116 2.40 -8.78 -8.87
CA GLY A 116 2.47 -9.73 -7.77
C GLY A 116 1.58 -9.33 -6.58
N PRO A 117 1.27 -10.28 -5.67
CA PRO A 117 0.52 -9.99 -4.44
C PRO A 117 1.29 -9.09 -3.48
N ALA A 118 2.63 -9.12 -3.56
CA ALA A 118 3.59 -8.18 -3.03
C ALA A 118 4.98 -8.53 -3.59
N TRP A 119 5.88 -7.54 -3.68
CA TRP A 119 7.28 -7.75 -4.07
C TRP A 119 8.19 -7.65 -2.85
N VAL A 120 8.15 -8.69 -2.02
CA VAL A 120 8.94 -8.80 -0.78
C VAL A 120 9.64 -10.15 -0.71
N THR A 121 10.75 -10.20 0.04
CA THR A 121 11.32 -11.46 0.53
C THR A 121 10.81 -11.75 1.93
N TRP A 122 10.71 -13.03 2.31
CA TRP A 122 10.15 -13.48 3.57
C TRP A 122 11.15 -14.29 4.38
N ARG A 123 11.09 -14.14 5.70
CA ARG A 123 11.85 -14.94 6.66
C ARG A 123 10.97 -15.36 7.82
N ARG A 124 11.27 -16.53 8.37
CA ARG A 124 10.71 -16.98 9.65
C ARG A 124 11.82 -17.10 10.69
N ALA A 125 11.54 -16.68 11.90
CA ALA A 125 12.36 -16.91 13.09
C ALA A 125 11.46 -17.51 14.18
N ASN A 126 12.06 -18.00 15.26
CA ASN A 126 11.30 -18.54 16.38
C ASN A 126 10.37 -17.47 16.97
N GLY A 127 9.05 -17.59 16.72
CA GLY A 127 8.01 -16.65 17.17
C GLY A 127 7.81 -15.40 16.29
N TYR A 128 8.47 -15.30 15.14
CA TYR A 128 8.42 -14.11 14.29
C TYR A 128 8.30 -14.45 12.81
N PHE A 129 7.52 -13.65 12.09
CA PHE A 129 7.64 -13.50 10.66
C PHE A 129 8.23 -12.14 10.33
N GLY A 130 9.05 -12.10 9.28
CA GLY A 130 9.53 -10.86 8.73
C GLY A 130 9.54 -10.84 7.24
N TRP A 131 9.49 -9.64 6.70
CA TRP A 131 9.57 -9.37 5.29
C TRP A 131 10.41 -8.13 5.03
N SER A 132 10.90 -8.04 3.81
CA SER A 132 11.70 -6.91 3.34
C SER A 132 11.28 -6.61 1.90
N PRO A 133 11.05 -5.34 1.53
CA PRO A 133 10.82 -4.94 0.15
C PRO A 133 11.94 -5.45 -0.76
N MET A 134 11.58 -6.05 -1.89
CA MET A 134 12.56 -6.38 -2.90
C MET A 134 12.97 -5.11 -3.65
N ARG A 135 14.27 -4.85 -3.65
CA ARG A 135 14.88 -3.71 -4.32
C ARG A 135 14.89 -3.91 -5.85
N PRO A 136 14.92 -2.82 -6.65
CA PRO A 136 15.14 -2.89 -8.09
C PRO A 136 16.35 -3.77 -8.45
N GLY A 137 16.21 -4.58 -9.51
CA GLY A 137 17.27 -5.47 -9.99
C GLY A 137 17.45 -6.78 -9.20
N ILE A 138 16.77 -6.97 -8.06
CA ILE A 138 16.80 -8.24 -7.33
C ILE A 138 15.71 -9.17 -7.86
N SER A 139 16.12 -10.29 -8.47
CA SER A 139 15.21 -11.36 -8.87
C SER A 139 14.74 -12.20 -7.66
N VAL A 140 13.64 -12.93 -7.83
CA VAL A 140 13.14 -13.85 -6.79
C VAL A 140 14.19 -14.88 -6.40
N SER A 141 14.87 -15.50 -7.38
CA SER A 141 15.92 -16.48 -7.12
C SER A 141 17.10 -15.87 -6.36
N LEU A 142 17.55 -14.68 -6.76
CA LEU A 142 18.64 -13.97 -6.08
C LEU A 142 18.27 -13.60 -4.64
N SER A 143 17.00 -13.34 -4.36
CA SER A 143 16.52 -12.98 -3.02
C SER A 143 16.73 -14.08 -1.96
N PHE A 144 16.90 -15.34 -2.37
CA PHE A 144 17.03 -16.48 -1.45
C PHE A 144 18.48 -16.76 -1.02
N GLY A 145 19.46 -16.43 -1.86
CA GLY A 145 20.87 -16.80 -1.65
C GLY A 145 21.81 -15.62 -1.41
N ARG A 146 21.34 -14.39 -1.53
CA ARG A 146 22.18 -13.20 -1.33
C ARG A 146 22.53 -12.97 0.12
N LYS A 147 23.70 -12.38 0.37
CA LYS A 147 24.03 -11.78 1.67
C LYS A 147 23.10 -10.60 1.91
N TYR A 148 22.57 -10.50 3.12
CA TYR A 148 21.72 -9.40 3.52
C TYR A 148 22.56 -8.19 3.87
N ASP A 149 22.03 -7.03 3.51
CA ASP A 149 22.54 -5.74 3.95
C ASP A 149 21.57 -5.22 5.03
N ARG A 150 22.03 -5.23 6.29
CA ARG A 150 21.21 -4.84 7.45
C ARG A 150 20.62 -3.45 7.29
N ASP A 151 21.37 -2.53 6.67
CA ASP A 151 21.01 -1.13 6.61
C ASP A 151 20.17 -0.81 5.36
N ARG A 152 20.30 -1.63 4.30
CA ARG A 152 19.58 -1.45 3.02
C ARG A 152 18.39 -2.38 2.80
N ASP A 153 18.28 -3.49 3.52
CA ASP A 153 17.17 -4.43 3.31
C ASP A 153 15.90 -4.02 4.06
N HIS A 154 15.96 -3.08 5.01
CA HIS A 154 14.78 -2.51 5.69
C HIS A 154 13.78 -3.56 6.20
N TRP A 155 14.29 -4.57 6.92
CA TRP A 155 13.47 -5.65 7.45
C TRP A 155 12.38 -5.13 8.38
N ILE A 156 11.19 -5.70 8.21
CA ILE A 156 10.04 -5.53 9.11
C ILE A 156 9.82 -6.89 9.76
N PHE A 157 9.67 -6.90 11.09
CA PHE A 157 9.35 -8.10 11.85
C PHE A 157 8.15 -7.84 12.73
N VAL A 158 7.28 -8.84 12.85
CA VAL A 158 6.17 -8.89 13.81
C VAL A 158 6.18 -10.24 14.49
N ARG A 159 5.53 -10.36 15.64
CA ARG A 159 5.26 -11.68 16.22
C ARG A 159 4.40 -12.47 15.23
N ASP A 160 4.65 -13.76 15.13
CA ASP A 160 3.96 -14.66 14.20
C ASP A 160 2.42 -14.58 14.30
N ARG A 161 1.89 -14.44 15.52
CA ARG A 161 0.46 -14.25 15.81
C ARG A 161 -0.14 -12.94 15.29
N ASP A 162 0.69 -11.93 15.06
CA ASP A 162 0.26 -10.58 14.68
C ASP A 162 0.22 -10.38 13.16
N LEU A 163 0.61 -11.38 12.35
CA LEU A 163 0.73 -11.26 10.89
C LEU A 163 -0.57 -10.78 10.20
N GLN A 164 -1.74 -11.21 10.69
CA GLN A 164 -3.05 -10.86 10.09
C GLN A 164 -3.69 -9.60 10.69
N ARG A 165 -2.97 -8.86 11.55
CA ARG A 165 -3.51 -7.64 12.15
C ARG A 165 -3.68 -6.55 11.10
N ARG A 166 -4.80 -5.82 11.17
CA ARG A 166 -5.05 -4.65 10.33
C ARG A 166 -4.19 -3.45 10.73
N ASP A 167 -3.83 -3.39 12.00
CA ASP A 167 -3.01 -2.37 12.63
C ASP A 167 -1.55 -2.83 12.84
N LEU A 168 -1.05 -3.75 11.98
CA LEU A 168 0.25 -4.42 12.19
C LEU A 168 1.44 -3.46 12.34
N HIS A 169 1.37 -2.26 11.77
CA HIS A 169 2.41 -1.23 11.91
C HIS A 169 2.70 -0.89 13.39
N ARG A 170 1.72 -1.05 14.28
CA ARG A 170 1.85 -0.81 15.72
C ARG A 170 2.53 -1.94 16.48
N TYR A 171 2.65 -3.11 15.86
CA TYR A 171 3.14 -4.35 16.46
C TYR A 171 4.51 -4.75 15.91
N GLN A 172 5.17 -3.84 15.19
CA GLN A 172 6.50 -4.08 14.68
C GLN A 172 7.51 -4.21 15.82
N VAL A 173 8.40 -5.17 15.67
CA VAL A 173 9.53 -5.34 16.56
C VAL A 173 10.46 -4.14 16.43
N ARG A 174 10.99 -3.70 17.58
CA ARG A 174 11.94 -2.59 17.64
C ARG A 174 13.21 -2.89 16.85
N ARG A 175 13.79 -1.87 16.21
CA ARG A 175 14.98 -2.01 15.34
C ARG A 175 16.18 -2.68 16.03
N ASN A 176 16.36 -2.49 17.33
CA ASN A 176 17.47 -3.09 18.08
C ASN A 176 17.39 -4.62 18.19
N GLU A 177 16.23 -5.24 17.96
CA GLU A 177 16.09 -6.70 17.96
C GLU A 177 16.24 -7.32 16.56
N HIS A 178 16.20 -6.52 15.50
CA HIS A 178 16.19 -7.02 14.11
C HIS A 178 17.41 -7.87 13.81
N GLU A 179 18.60 -7.46 14.28
CA GLU A 179 19.83 -8.22 14.05
C GLU A 179 19.76 -9.62 14.66
N ARG A 180 19.27 -9.72 15.90
CA ARG A 180 19.08 -11.00 16.60
C ARG A 180 18.08 -11.88 15.84
N ILE A 181 16.99 -11.31 15.34
CA ILE A 181 15.96 -12.07 14.62
C ILE A 181 16.49 -12.54 13.26
N ILE A 182 17.16 -11.67 12.51
CA ILE A 182 17.74 -12.00 11.20
C ILE A 182 18.75 -13.14 11.35
N ARG A 183 19.66 -13.06 12.34
CA ARG A 183 20.68 -14.09 12.58
C ARG A 183 20.07 -15.46 12.89
N ASN A 184 18.92 -15.49 13.57
CA ASN A 184 18.24 -16.71 14.00
C ASN A 184 17.01 -17.06 13.13
N SER A 185 16.97 -16.56 11.90
CA SER A 185 15.87 -16.81 10.98
C SER A 185 16.31 -17.65 9.79
N VAL A 186 15.33 -18.22 9.10
CA VAL A 186 15.52 -18.93 7.84
C VAL A 186 14.68 -18.27 6.74
N VAL A 187 15.17 -18.34 5.51
CA VAL A 187 14.46 -17.85 4.33
C VAL A 187 13.19 -18.67 4.11
N ILE A 188 12.09 -17.98 3.84
CA ILE A 188 10.91 -18.62 3.24
C ILE A 188 11.04 -18.47 1.72
N ASN A 189 11.48 -19.55 1.07
CA ASN A 189 11.74 -19.61 -0.37
C ASN A 189 10.54 -20.15 -1.18
N ARG A 190 9.36 -20.24 -0.56
CA ARG A 190 8.15 -20.73 -1.20
C ARG A 190 7.65 -19.71 -2.23
N THR A 191 7.63 -20.10 -3.50
CA THR A 191 7.14 -19.24 -4.59
C THR A 191 5.76 -19.66 -5.06
N HIS A 192 5.05 -18.71 -5.68
CA HIS A 192 3.85 -18.95 -6.46
C HIS A 192 4.06 -18.39 -7.86
N ARG A 193 3.66 -19.16 -8.88
CA ARG A 193 3.76 -18.79 -10.29
C ARG A 193 2.37 -18.55 -10.86
N ASP A 194 2.11 -17.32 -11.26
CA ASP A 194 0.90 -16.97 -11.99
C ASP A 194 1.11 -17.26 -13.49
N GLY A 195 0.57 -18.38 -13.97
CA GLY A 195 0.68 -18.76 -15.38
C GLY A 195 0.01 -17.77 -16.35
N GLN A 196 -1.05 -17.08 -15.91
CA GLN A 196 -1.81 -16.14 -16.77
C GLN A 196 -1.07 -14.82 -16.95
N ARG A 197 -0.28 -14.41 -15.95
CA ARG A 197 0.52 -13.18 -15.95
C ARG A 197 2.01 -13.41 -16.18
N ARG A 198 2.45 -14.68 -16.17
CA ARG A 198 3.85 -15.12 -16.29
C ARG A 198 4.77 -14.56 -15.20
N SER A 199 4.23 -14.11 -14.08
CA SER A 199 5.01 -13.62 -12.93
C SER A 199 5.24 -14.73 -11.91
N THR A 200 6.39 -14.65 -11.21
CA THR A 200 6.73 -15.52 -10.09
C THR A 200 7.14 -14.64 -8.91
N TYR A 201 6.63 -14.94 -7.72
CA TYR A 201 6.88 -14.15 -6.51
C TYR A 201 6.92 -15.05 -5.28
N VAL A 202 7.50 -14.53 -4.19
CA VAL A 202 7.52 -15.22 -2.89
C VAL A 202 6.13 -15.15 -2.28
N SER A 203 5.55 -16.32 -2.00
CA SER A 203 4.15 -16.43 -1.53
C SER A 203 3.98 -16.23 -0.03
N GLY A 204 5.10 -16.14 0.71
CA GLY A 204 5.13 -15.97 2.16
C GLY A 204 4.99 -17.28 2.95
N PRO A 205 4.76 -17.19 4.27
CA PRO A 205 4.60 -18.35 5.16
C PRO A 205 3.51 -19.31 4.71
N ASP A 206 3.67 -20.60 5.02
CA ASP A 206 2.66 -21.59 4.65
C ASP A 206 1.37 -21.39 5.45
N ARG A 207 0.21 -21.56 4.79
CA ARG A 207 -1.10 -21.39 5.43
C ARG A 207 -1.26 -22.30 6.65
N SER A 208 -0.85 -23.56 6.57
CA SER A 208 -0.98 -24.52 7.66
C SER A 208 -0.07 -24.17 8.84
N GLU A 209 1.12 -23.64 8.56
CA GLU A 209 2.04 -23.12 9.58
C GLU A 209 1.39 -21.97 10.35
N VAL A 210 0.83 -20.98 9.65
CA VAL A 210 0.18 -19.83 10.29
C VAL A 210 -1.09 -20.25 11.05
N GLN A 211 -1.91 -21.15 10.50
CA GLN A 211 -3.09 -21.67 11.19
C GLN A 211 -2.72 -22.36 12.51
N ARG A 212 -1.66 -23.18 12.51
CA ARG A 212 -1.19 -23.88 13.70
C ARG A 212 -0.70 -22.90 14.78
N ILE A 213 -0.05 -21.81 14.39
CA ILE A 213 0.46 -20.77 15.31
C ILE A 213 -0.69 -19.99 15.95
N ILE A 214 -1.66 -19.55 15.15
CA ILE A 214 -2.76 -18.69 15.62
C ILE A 214 -3.87 -19.51 16.30
N GLY A 215 -3.95 -20.83 16.02
CA GLY A 215 -4.98 -21.70 16.57
C GLY A 215 -6.37 -21.49 15.95
N GLN A 216 -6.45 -20.78 14.82
CA GLN A 216 -7.71 -20.52 14.10
C GLN A 216 -7.49 -20.60 12.58
N ALA A 217 -8.59 -20.74 11.84
CA ALA A 217 -8.55 -20.69 10.39
C ALA A 217 -8.02 -19.32 9.91
N VAL A 218 -7.02 -19.35 9.02
CA VAL A 218 -6.53 -18.14 8.34
C VAL A 218 -7.58 -17.71 7.33
N ARG A 219 -7.98 -16.43 7.38
CA ARG A 219 -8.97 -15.87 6.45
C ARG A 219 -8.38 -15.91 5.05
N PHE A 220 -9.11 -16.52 4.13
CA PHE A 220 -8.73 -16.63 2.73
C PHE A 220 -9.58 -15.69 1.88
N VAL A 221 -8.93 -14.97 0.98
CA VAL A 221 -9.55 -13.88 0.23
C VAL A 221 -9.36 -14.10 -1.27
N SER A 222 -10.43 -14.02 -2.05
CA SER A 222 -10.34 -14.06 -3.51
C SER A 222 -9.93 -12.68 -4.07
N ILE A 223 -9.11 -12.63 -5.11
CA ILE A 223 -8.84 -11.38 -5.82
C ILE A 223 -9.62 -11.36 -7.13
N ARG A 224 -10.33 -10.26 -7.37
CA ARG A 224 -11.04 -9.96 -8.63
C ARG A 224 -10.45 -8.71 -9.25
N ASP A 225 -10.48 -8.67 -10.58
CA ASP A 225 -10.05 -7.50 -11.32
C ASP A 225 -11.10 -6.39 -11.19
N ASN A 226 -10.61 -5.16 -11.05
CA ASN A 226 -11.37 -3.93 -11.19
C ASN A 226 -11.04 -3.31 -12.55
N ASN A 227 -11.98 -2.55 -13.12
CA ASN A 227 -11.81 -1.87 -14.42
C ASN A 227 -11.32 -0.42 -14.27
N ARG A 228 -11.22 0.07 -13.04
CA ARG A 228 -10.74 1.43 -12.72
C ARG A 228 -9.60 1.37 -11.71
N PRO A 229 -8.62 2.27 -11.78
CA PRO A 229 -7.55 2.42 -10.78
C PRO A 229 -8.08 2.41 -9.35
N GLY A 230 -7.34 1.76 -8.46
CA GLY A 230 -7.69 1.60 -7.05
C GLY A 230 -7.93 0.16 -6.64
N GLN A 231 -8.15 -0.01 -5.34
CA GLN A 231 -8.48 -1.28 -4.73
C GLN A 231 -9.52 -1.11 -3.63
N SER A 232 -10.31 -2.15 -3.40
CA SER A 232 -11.29 -2.18 -2.33
C SER A 232 -11.42 -3.59 -1.75
N MET A 233 -11.70 -3.65 -0.46
CA MET A 233 -11.86 -4.90 0.28
C MET A 233 -13.32 -5.08 0.68
N SER A 234 -13.91 -6.23 0.37
CA SER A 234 -15.14 -6.73 0.99
C SER A 234 -14.82 -7.85 1.99
N ARG A 235 -15.82 -8.55 2.53
CA ARG A 235 -15.54 -9.59 3.54
C ARG A 235 -14.61 -10.70 3.00
N ASP A 236 -14.82 -11.25 1.82
CA ASP A 236 -13.98 -12.38 1.35
C ASP A 236 -13.39 -12.14 -0.05
N GLN A 237 -13.34 -10.88 -0.47
CA GLN A 237 -12.85 -10.51 -1.79
C GLN A 237 -12.13 -9.16 -1.81
N ILE A 238 -11.01 -9.10 -2.51
CA ILE A 238 -10.36 -7.86 -2.92
C ILE A 238 -10.73 -7.61 -4.38
N LYS A 239 -11.26 -6.43 -4.68
CA LYS A 239 -11.33 -5.91 -6.06
C LYS A 239 -10.16 -4.98 -6.27
N MET A 240 -9.32 -5.25 -7.26
CA MET A 240 -8.09 -4.48 -7.48
C MET A 240 -7.90 -4.20 -8.96
N TYR A 241 -7.52 -2.97 -9.30
CA TYR A 241 -7.10 -2.64 -10.65
C TYR A 241 -5.79 -3.36 -10.97
N ARG A 242 -5.84 -4.30 -11.91
CA ARG A 242 -4.67 -5.12 -12.26
C ARG A 242 -4.48 -5.19 -13.76
N PRO A 243 -4.21 -4.06 -14.43
CA PRO A 243 -4.02 -4.04 -15.88
C PRO A 243 -2.83 -4.93 -16.31
N LYS A 244 -2.89 -5.47 -17.52
CA LYS A 244 -1.73 -6.12 -18.15
C LYS A 244 -0.89 -5.04 -18.82
N ILE A 245 0.23 -4.69 -18.19
CA ILE A 245 1.11 -3.63 -18.68
C ILE A 245 2.05 -4.17 -19.76
N ARG A 246 2.09 -3.49 -20.91
CA ARG A 246 3.06 -3.76 -21.98
C ARG A 246 4.15 -2.69 -21.94
N VAL A 247 5.40 -3.14 -21.99
CA VAL A 247 6.54 -2.24 -22.18
C VAL A 247 6.61 -1.93 -23.68
N SER A 248 6.48 -0.66 -24.04
CA SER A 248 6.64 -0.21 -25.42
C SER A 248 8.09 -0.40 -25.85
N THR A 249 8.30 -1.06 -26.99
CA THR A 249 9.63 -1.16 -27.63
C THR A 249 9.91 0.00 -28.58
N ASP A 250 8.90 0.84 -28.85
CA ASP A 250 9.02 2.03 -29.67
C ASP A 250 9.84 3.09 -28.92
N ARG A 251 10.93 3.55 -29.55
CA ARG A 251 11.82 4.57 -28.97
C ARG A 251 11.19 5.96 -29.02
N ASP A 252 10.31 6.22 -29.98
CA ASP A 252 9.74 7.55 -30.20
C ASP A 252 8.56 7.84 -29.27
N HIS A 253 7.91 6.79 -28.75
CA HIS A 253 6.75 6.87 -27.86
C HIS A 253 7.00 6.16 -26.52
N ARG A 254 8.12 6.46 -25.87
CA ARG A 254 8.38 5.96 -24.51
C ARG A 254 7.48 6.69 -23.51
N PRO A 255 6.78 5.96 -22.62
CA PRO A 255 6.02 6.58 -21.54
C PRO A 255 6.93 7.46 -20.67
N VAL A 256 6.49 8.67 -20.35
CA VAL A 256 7.19 9.61 -19.47
C VAL A 256 6.20 10.33 -18.54
N PRO A 257 6.62 10.71 -17.32
CA PRO A 257 5.81 11.57 -16.46
C PRO A 257 5.57 12.94 -17.10
N LYS A 258 4.36 13.47 -16.94
CA LYS A 258 4.01 14.84 -17.39
C LYS A 258 4.79 15.90 -16.62
N HIS A 259 5.05 15.65 -15.34
CA HIS A 259 5.80 16.53 -14.46
C HIS A 259 6.90 15.75 -13.75
N VAL A 260 8.14 16.21 -13.92
CA VAL A 260 9.32 15.65 -13.26
C VAL A 260 9.90 16.73 -12.35
N SER A 261 9.97 16.42 -11.07
CA SER A 261 10.52 17.29 -10.04
C SER A 261 12.04 17.29 -10.10
N ARG A 262 12.62 18.47 -9.89
CA ARG A 262 14.07 18.59 -9.75
C ARG A 262 14.50 18.06 -8.37
N PRO A 263 15.63 17.34 -8.27
CA PRO A 263 16.16 16.81 -7.00
C PRO A 263 16.31 17.82 -5.86
N GLU A 264 16.50 19.11 -6.17
CA GLU A 264 16.64 20.18 -5.17
C GLU A 264 15.31 20.50 -4.47
N ASN A 265 14.19 20.44 -5.20
CA ASN A 265 12.88 20.82 -4.70
C ASN A 265 12.27 19.76 -3.77
N VAL A 266 12.70 18.51 -3.91
CA VAL A 266 12.23 17.36 -3.12
C VAL A 266 12.62 17.51 -1.65
N ARG A 267 13.86 17.95 -1.40
CA ARG A 267 14.37 18.20 -0.03
C ARG A 267 13.60 19.33 0.64
N GLN A 268 13.22 20.37 -0.12
CA GLN A 268 12.42 21.47 0.41
C GLN A 268 11.01 21.00 0.79
N HIS A 269 10.33 20.23 -0.06
CA HIS A 269 9.01 19.67 0.27
C HIS A 269 9.03 18.77 1.51
N GLN A 270 10.07 17.95 1.67
CA GLN A 270 10.24 17.14 2.89
C GLN A 270 10.44 18.02 4.13
N LEU A 271 11.28 19.06 4.06
CA LEU A 271 11.47 20.02 5.15
C LEU A 271 10.20 20.83 5.47
N ASP A 272 9.42 21.18 4.46
CA ASP A 272 8.17 21.92 4.59
C ASP A 272 7.09 21.03 5.23
N ASN A 273 7.07 19.73 4.93
CA ASN A 273 6.22 18.73 5.62
C ASN A 273 6.65 18.49 7.09
N ILE A 274 7.91 18.80 7.47
CA ILE A 274 8.36 18.80 8.88
C ILE A 274 7.84 20.04 9.63
N GLN A 275 7.54 21.14 8.94
CA GLN A 275 7.15 22.41 9.56
C GLN A 275 5.66 22.64 9.94
N PRO A 276 4.63 21.84 9.58
CA PRO A 276 3.25 22.12 10.00
C PRO A 276 2.86 21.44 11.32
N GLN A 277 3.80 21.02 12.18
CA GLN A 277 3.48 20.48 13.52
C GLN A 277 3.93 21.35 14.71
N ARG A 278 4.55 22.51 14.49
CA ARG A 278 4.93 23.40 15.59
C ARG A 278 3.87 24.42 16.00
N GLN A 279 2.86 24.72 15.18
CA GLN A 279 1.87 25.76 15.49
C GLN A 279 0.56 25.26 16.13
N ASN A 280 0.24 23.96 16.09
CA ASN A 280 -1.01 23.44 16.68
C ASN A 280 -0.90 22.86 18.10
N ASN A 281 0.29 22.91 18.73
CA ASN A 281 0.51 22.35 20.07
C ASN A 281 0.54 23.38 21.22
N GLN A 282 0.10 24.62 20.98
CA GLN A 282 -0.02 25.63 22.04
C GLN A 282 -1.45 25.84 22.58
N GLN A 283 -2.48 25.16 22.03
CA GLN A 283 -3.87 25.35 22.48
C GLN A 283 -4.50 24.14 23.20
N TYR A 284 -3.67 23.23 23.74
CA TYR A 284 -4.14 22.18 24.66
C TYR A 284 -3.12 21.95 25.79
N LYS A 285 -3.01 22.95 26.69
CA LYS A 285 -2.44 22.74 28.03
C LYS A 285 -2.88 23.88 28.97
N ARG A 286 -3.99 23.65 29.69
CA ARG A 286 -4.19 23.96 31.11
C ARG A 286 -5.65 23.68 31.49
N SER A 287 -5.90 22.44 31.88
CA SER A 287 -6.91 22.14 32.88
C SER A 287 -6.26 21.11 33.80
N ASP A 288 -5.76 21.58 34.93
CA ASP A 288 -5.15 20.75 35.96
C ASP A 288 -6.15 19.70 36.45
N PRO A 289 -5.71 18.46 36.72
CA PRO A 289 -6.57 17.47 37.36
C PRO A 289 -6.83 17.89 38.82
N PRO A 290 -8.06 17.74 39.35
CA PRO A 290 -8.36 18.16 40.71
C PRO A 290 -7.54 17.35 41.72
N GLN A 291 -6.73 18.05 42.51
CA GLN A 291 -6.03 17.52 43.67
C GLN A 291 -7.05 17.00 44.69
N ARG A 292 -6.96 15.71 45.02
CA ARG A 292 -7.59 15.13 46.22
C ARG A 292 -6.93 15.73 47.46
N THR A 293 -7.63 16.60 48.16
CA THR A 293 -7.27 17.09 49.49
C THR A 293 -7.35 15.94 50.50
N LYS A 294 -6.21 15.56 51.06
CA LYS A 294 -6.12 14.76 52.28
C LYS A 294 -6.38 15.67 53.48
N THR A 295 -7.63 15.89 53.88
CA THR A 295 -7.94 16.49 55.19
C THR A 295 -9.36 16.17 55.65
N GLU A 296 -9.68 14.90 55.92
CA GLU A 296 -10.95 14.58 56.61
C GLU A 296 -10.92 13.30 57.47
N ASN A 297 -9.72 12.87 57.89
CA ASN A 297 -9.58 11.76 58.87
C ASN A 297 -8.79 12.13 60.13
N GLU A 298 -8.35 13.40 60.28
CA GLU A 298 -7.66 13.87 61.49
C GLU A 298 -8.51 14.77 62.39
N LYS A 299 -9.72 15.18 61.96
CA LYS A 299 -10.67 15.91 62.84
C LYS A 299 -11.69 15.04 63.55
N ARG A 300 -11.79 13.75 63.22
CA ARG A 300 -12.75 12.81 63.85
C ARG A 300 -12.16 12.04 65.05
N SER A 301 -10.85 12.16 65.30
CA SER A 301 -10.17 11.56 66.45
C SER A 301 -10.13 12.45 67.70
N GLU A 302 -10.46 13.74 67.60
CA GLU A 302 -10.55 14.64 68.76
C GLU A 302 -11.98 14.76 69.33
N GLU A 303 -13.03 14.62 68.50
CA GLU A 303 -14.43 14.66 68.96
C GLU A 303 -14.90 13.41 69.74
N HIS A 304 -14.11 12.33 69.74
CA HIS A 304 -14.43 11.12 70.53
C HIS A 304 -13.73 11.06 71.90
N LYS A 305 -12.86 12.03 72.22
CA LYS A 305 -12.23 12.16 73.55
C LYS A 305 -12.99 13.09 74.52
N GLU A 306 -13.98 13.84 74.05
CA GLU A 306 -14.79 14.74 74.89
C GLU A 306 -16.17 14.17 75.30
N ARG A 307 -16.49 12.93 74.92
CA ARG A 307 -17.73 12.21 75.35
C ARG A 307 -17.49 11.08 76.36
N LYS A 308 -16.34 11.09 77.05
CA LYS A 308 -16.08 10.24 78.23
C LYS A 308 -15.57 11.05 79.42
N LYS A 309 -16.32 12.09 79.80
CA LYS A 309 -16.33 12.63 81.15
C LYS A 309 -17.75 12.95 81.58
#